data_AF-A0A3E2TAP3-F1
#
_entry.id   AF-A0A3E2TAP3-F1
#
_cell.length_a   1.000
_cell.length_b   1.000
_cell.length_c   1.000
_cell.angle_alpha   90.00
_cell.angle_beta   90.00
_cell.angle_gamma   90.00
#
_symmetry.space_group_name_H-M   'P 1'
#
loop_
_entity.id
_entity.type
_entity.pdbx_description
1 polymer ?
#
loop_
_entity_poly.entity_id
_entity_poly.type
_entity_poly.pdbx_seq_one_letter_code
_entity_poly.pdbx_strand_id
1 'polypeptide(L)'
;MKRLSKLLALVLTGVMALTLLAGCSGGVALSEKEILENFKDFYKVEGYPVEFTDDTTNYAQKAANAVKVYYNGLAEEEKAEFDVEELIDNISHGSAIHDPAGVCDAVVPNGSSVAFELYCAKIENVRTPYFQKQMNYIVAQQLLYGAYAYLNPGTNITDNVALSSQIETIGSDTYIFMVMRYISK
;
A
#
# COMPACT_ATOMS: atom_id res chain seq x y z
N MET A 1 15.22 25.79 35.70
CA MET A 1 15.11 24.43 35.11
C MET A 1 14.01 23.66 35.80
N LYS A 2 12.86 23.49 35.12
CA LYS A 2 11.94 22.34 35.17
C LYS A 2 10.59 22.77 34.59
N ARG A 3 10.11 21.96 33.63
CA ARG A 3 8.72 21.81 33.14
C ARG A 3 8.31 22.60 31.88
N LEU A 4 9.05 22.43 30.79
CA LEU A 4 8.60 22.80 29.43
C LEU A 4 8.81 21.66 28.40
N SER A 5 8.77 20.41 28.84
CA SER A 5 9.12 19.25 27.99
C SER A 5 8.12 18.11 28.03
N LYS A 6 6.81 18.40 28.15
CA LYS A 6 5.77 17.35 28.17
C LYS A 6 4.63 17.54 27.16
N LEU A 7 4.86 18.27 26.07
CA LEU A 7 3.81 18.55 25.07
C LEU A 7 4.17 18.16 23.63
N LEU A 8 5.27 17.45 23.40
CA LEU A 8 5.63 16.94 22.07
C LEU A 8 5.79 15.42 22.14
N ALA A 9 5.23 14.75 21.14
CA ALA A 9 5.17 13.30 20.94
C ALA A 9 4.02 12.57 21.65
N LEU A 10 2.79 13.09 21.52
CA LEU A 10 1.63 12.22 21.39
C LEU A 10 1.28 12.18 19.89
N VAL A 11 1.78 11.15 19.21
CA VAL A 11 1.00 10.35 18.26
C VAL A 11 0.06 11.16 17.35
N LEU A 12 0.62 11.72 16.27
CA LEU A 12 -0.11 11.95 15.02
C LEU A 12 0.05 10.69 14.15
N THR A 13 -0.28 9.51 14.69
CA THR A 13 -0.50 8.34 13.83
C THR A 13 -1.89 8.48 13.22
N GLY A 14 -1.91 8.68 11.91
CA GLY A 14 -3.02 8.26 11.06
C GLY A 14 -4.32 9.01 11.28
N VAL A 15 -4.37 10.30 10.94
CA VAL A 15 -5.44 10.86 10.09
C VAL A 15 -4.87 12.14 9.47
N MET A 16 -4.06 11.99 8.44
CA MET A 16 -4.29 12.82 7.27
C MET A 16 -4.37 11.82 6.11
N ALA A 17 -5.55 11.23 5.95
CA ALA A 17 -6.11 11.15 4.61
C ALA A 17 -6.05 12.60 4.12
N LEU A 18 -4.93 12.94 3.50
CA LEU A 18 -4.84 14.18 2.77
C LEU A 18 -6.11 14.17 1.91
N THR A 19 -6.88 15.24 2.03
CA THR A 19 -7.69 15.73 0.92
C THR A 19 -6.73 16.01 -0.25
N LEU A 20 -6.09 14.96 -0.80
CA LEU A 20 -5.03 14.97 -1.80
C LEU A 20 -5.53 15.58 -3.11
N LEU A 21 -6.85 15.76 -3.26
CA LEU A 21 -7.49 16.43 -4.39
C LEU A 21 -8.31 17.68 -4.00
N ALA A 22 -7.92 18.44 -2.98
CA ALA A 22 -8.47 19.79 -2.77
C ALA A 22 -8.10 20.81 -3.89
N GLY A 23 -7.48 20.36 -4.98
CA GLY A 23 -7.13 21.16 -6.16
C GLY A 23 -8.17 21.18 -7.29
N CYS A 24 -9.21 20.32 -7.27
CA CYS A 24 -10.34 20.44 -8.19
C CYS A 24 -11.56 20.89 -7.42
N SER A 25 -11.95 22.16 -7.60
CA SER A 25 -13.18 22.75 -7.10
C SER A 25 -14.41 21.90 -7.49
N GLY A 26 -14.79 20.94 -6.63
CA GLY A 26 -15.96 20.07 -6.80
C GLY A 26 -15.71 18.57 -7.02
N GLY A 27 -14.47 18.07 -6.92
CA GLY A 27 -14.16 16.62 -7.02
C GLY A 27 -14.47 15.85 -5.73
N VAL A 28 -14.93 14.60 -5.85
CA VAL A 28 -15.09 13.68 -4.69
C VAL A 28 -13.71 13.38 -4.09
N ALA A 29 -13.62 13.40 -2.76
CA ALA A 29 -12.37 13.11 -2.07
C ALA A 29 -12.00 11.63 -2.22
N LEU A 30 -10.72 11.37 -2.53
CA LEU A 30 -10.15 10.04 -2.45
C LEU A 30 -10.26 9.53 -1.01
N SER A 31 -10.72 8.30 -0.83
CA SER A 31 -10.95 7.69 0.47
C SER A 31 -10.31 6.31 0.51
N GLU A 32 -9.24 6.18 1.29
CA GLU A 32 -8.54 4.91 1.53
C GLU A 32 -9.51 3.80 1.97
N LYS A 33 -10.45 4.15 2.85
CA LYS A 33 -11.50 3.23 3.28
C LYS A 33 -12.37 2.76 2.11
N GLU A 34 -12.83 3.67 1.25
CA GLU A 34 -13.70 3.28 0.12
C GLU A 34 -12.92 2.47 -0.93
N ILE A 35 -11.63 2.75 -1.12
CA ILE A 35 -10.75 1.93 -1.97
C ILE A 35 -10.70 0.50 -1.44
N LEU A 36 -10.44 0.32 -0.13
CA LEU A 36 -10.41 -1.01 0.47
C LEU A 36 -11.74 -1.74 0.39
N GLU A 37 -12.86 -1.06 0.61
CA GLU A 37 -14.18 -1.69 0.49
C GLU A 37 -14.48 -2.11 -0.97
N ASN A 38 -14.14 -1.28 -1.96
CA ASN A 38 -14.24 -1.67 -3.38
C ASN A 38 -13.35 -2.86 -3.71
N PHE A 39 -12.13 -2.91 -3.15
CA PHE A 39 -11.20 -4.02 -3.33
C PHE A 39 -11.77 -5.33 -2.76
N LYS A 40 -12.34 -5.29 -1.55
CA LYS A 40 -13.04 -6.42 -0.92
C LYS A 40 -14.25 -6.87 -1.76
N ASP A 41 -15.02 -5.91 -2.29
CA ASP A 41 -16.16 -6.19 -3.16
C ASP A 41 -15.74 -6.86 -4.48
N PHE A 42 -14.59 -6.50 -5.07
CA PHE A 42 -14.08 -7.21 -6.24
C PHE A 42 -13.80 -8.69 -5.95
N TYR A 43 -13.14 -9.00 -4.83
CA TYR A 43 -12.89 -10.40 -4.45
C TYR A 43 -14.20 -11.19 -4.32
N LYS A 44 -15.20 -10.57 -3.71
CA LYS A 44 -16.53 -11.15 -3.55
C LYS A 44 -17.24 -11.36 -4.90
N VAL A 45 -17.16 -10.39 -5.81
CA VAL A 45 -17.76 -10.46 -7.15
C VAL A 45 -17.08 -11.52 -8.02
N GLU A 46 -15.76 -11.68 -7.91
CA GLU A 46 -15.01 -12.75 -8.57
C GLU A 46 -15.22 -14.14 -7.96
N GLY A 47 -15.86 -14.21 -6.80
CA GLY A 47 -16.17 -15.47 -6.12
C GLY A 47 -14.99 -16.07 -5.37
N TYR A 48 -13.96 -15.27 -5.03
CA TYR A 48 -12.90 -15.73 -4.15
C TYR A 48 -13.44 -15.86 -2.72
N PRO A 49 -13.22 -17.01 -2.06
CA PRO A 49 -13.75 -17.27 -0.72
C PRO A 49 -12.92 -16.60 0.38
N VAL A 50 -12.58 -15.32 0.23
CA VAL A 50 -11.71 -14.60 1.19
C VAL A 50 -12.55 -13.78 2.18
N GLU A 51 -12.31 -13.99 3.47
CA GLU A 51 -12.86 -13.21 4.57
C GLU A 51 -11.83 -12.17 5.03
N PHE A 52 -12.20 -10.90 4.91
CA PHE A 52 -11.31 -9.78 5.22
C PHE A 52 -11.56 -9.19 6.61
N THR A 53 -10.47 -8.84 7.28
CA THR A 53 -10.44 -8.06 8.52
C THR A 53 -9.46 -6.91 8.37
N ASP A 54 -9.61 -5.86 9.19
CA ASP A 54 -8.67 -4.74 9.18
C ASP A 54 -7.42 -5.08 10.01
N ASP A 55 -6.23 -4.81 9.48
CA ASP A 55 -4.94 -5.00 10.14
C ASP A 55 -4.40 -3.67 10.65
N THR A 56 -4.24 -3.56 11.97
CA THR A 56 -3.73 -2.35 12.65
C THR A 56 -2.21 -2.38 12.89
N THR A 57 -1.51 -3.39 12.36
CA THR A 57 -0.06 -3.56 12.51
C THR A 57 0.75 -2.67 11.55
N ASN A 58 0.07 -1.92 10.69
CA ASN A 58 0.65 -0.96 9.73
C ASN A 58 1.70 -1.58 8.79
N TYR A 59 1.48 -2.81 8.30
CA TYR A 59 2.41 -3.46 7.37
C TYR A 59 2.58 -2.70 6.05
N ALA A 60 1.49 -2.17 5.49
CA ALA A 60 1.56 -1.32 4.31
C ALA A 60 2.41 -0.05 4.52
N GLN A 61 2.38 0.54 5.72
CA GLN A 61 3.26 1.66 6.05
C GLN A 61 4.74 1.25 6.08
N LYS A 62 5.05 0.04 6.55
CA LYS A 62 6.43 -0.48 6.51
C LYS A 62 6.91 -0.68 5.08
N ALA A 63 6.07 -1.23 4.20
CA ALA A 63 6.37 -1.37 2.78
C ALA A 63 6.64 0.00 2.13
N ALA A 64 5.72 0.95 2.32
CA ALA A 64 5.83 2.31 1.78
C ALA A 64 7.12 3.00 2.26
N ASN A 65 7.45 2.86 3.55
CA ASN A 65 8.69 3.41 4.11
C ASN A 65 9.95 2.79 3.52
N ALA A 66 9.98 1.47 3.31
CA ALA A 66 11.12 0.78 2.70
C ALA A 66 11.37 1.29 1.28
N VAL A 67 10.32 1.37 0.45
CA VAL A 67 10.38 1.95 -0.91
C VAL A 67 10.83 3.40 -0.87
N LYS A 68 10.30 4.21 0.06
CA LYS A 68 10.66 5.62 0.20
C LYS A 68 12.12 5.83 0.58
N VAL A 69 12.64 5.00 1.50
CA VAL A 69 14.05 5.03 1.89
C VAL A 69 14.93 4.65 0.70
N TYR A 70 14.56 3.60 -0.02
CA TYR A 70 15.27 3.18 -1.23
C TYR A 70 15.32 4.29 -2.28
N TYR A 71 14.17 4.85 -2.67
CA TYR A 71 14.07 5.96 -3.61
C TYR A 71 14.94 7.16 -3.21
N ASN A 72 14.90 7.55 -1.93
CA ASN A 72 15.68 8.71 -1.45
C ASN A 72 17.19 8.46 -1.47
N GLY A 73 17.63 7.20 -1.45
CA GLY A 73 19.03 6.80 -1.53
C GLY A 73 19.59 6.71 -2.96
N LEU A 74 18.72 6.72 -3.98
CA LEU A 74 19.12 6.68 -5.39
C LEU A 74 19.81 7.97 -5.83
N ALA A 75 20.66 7.88 -6.85
CA ALA A 75 21.17 9.04 -7.57
C ALA A 75 20.04 9.76 -8.32
N GLU A 76 20.21 11.04 -8.67
CA GLU A 76 19.14 11.82 -9.31
C GLU A 76 18.76 11.28 -10.70
N GLU A 77 19.74 10.77 -11.45
CA GLU A 77 19.54 10.08 -12.72
C GLU A 77 18.71 8.81 -12.57
N GLU A 78 18.90 8.04 -11.49
CA GLU A 78 18.15 6.81 -11.21
C GLU A 78 16.71 7.14 -10.76
N LYS A 79 16.53 8.22 -9.99
CA LYS A 79 15.19 8.67 -9.55
C LYS A 79 14.27 9.07 -10.71
N ALA A 80 14.84 9.53 -11.82
CA ALA A 80 14.08 9.92 -13.01
C ALA A 80 13.47 8.71 -13.75
N GLU A 81 14.08 7.53 -13.62
CA GLU A 81 13.64 6.29 -14.26
C GLU A 81 12.98 5.32 -13.26
N PHE A 82 12.98 5.66 -11.97
CA PHE A 82 12.47 4.79 -10.93
C PHE A 82 10.94 4.68 -10.98
N ASP A 83 10.46 3.45 -11.18
CA ASP A 83 9.05 3.09 -11.13
C ASP A 83 8.78 2.21 -9.89
N VAL A 84 7.91 2.70 -9.01
CA VAL A 84 7.51 1.99 -7.79
C VAL A 84 6.72 0.72 -8.11
N GLU A 85 5.82 0.77 -9.09
CA GLU A 85 4.99 -0.37 -9.47
C GLU A 85 5.87 -1.48 -10.08
N GLU A 86 6.83 -1.11 -10.93
CA GLU A 86 7.82 -2.05 -11.47
C GLU A 86 8.74 -2.64 -10.38
N LEU A 87 9.17 -1.83 -9.41
CA LEU A 87 9.94 -2.34 -8.26
C LEU A 87 9.14 -3.43 -7.53
N ILE A 88 7.86 -3.17 -7.22
CA ILE A 88 7.02 -4.13 -6.50
C ILE A 88 6.83 -5.42 -7.32
N ASP A 89 6.46 -5.31 -8.60
CA ASP A 89 6.26 -6.49 -9.46
C ASP A 89 7.49 -7.40 -9.55
N ASN A 90 8.69 -6.81 -9.48
CA ASN A 90 9.94 -7.54 -9.57
C ASN A 90 10.38 -8.21 -8.26
N ILE A 91 9.79 -7.88 -7.10
CA ILE A 91 10.19 -8.45 -5.79
C ILE A 91 10.16 -9.97 -5.80
N SER A 92 9.12 -10.56 -6.41
CA SER A 92 8.92 -12.02 -6.39
C SER A 92 8.72 -12.62 -7.78
N HIS A 93 9.17 -11.90 -8.81
CA HIS A 93 9.04 -12.35 -10.19
C HIS A 93 9.96 -13.55 -10.48
N GLY A 94 9.38 -14.71 -10.82
CA GLY A 94 10.12 -15.95 -11.09
C GLY A 94 10.32 -16.84 -9.86
N SER A 95 11.50 -17.43 -9.70
CA SER A 95 11.79 -18.39 -8.61
C SER A 95 12.66 -17.83 -7.47
N ALA A 96 13.08 -16.57 -7.56
CA ALA A 96 13.93 -15.92 -6.57
C ALA A 96 13.34 -14.57 -6.16
N ILE A 97 13.54 -14.19 -4.90
CA ILE A 97 13.19 -12.84 -4.42
C ILE A 97 14.26 -11.86 -4.90
N HIS A 98 13.83 -10.79 -5.57
CA HIS A 98 14.67 -9.66 -5.95
C HIS A 98 14.14 -8.37 -5.32
N ASP A 99 14.51 -8.15 -4.06
CA ASP A 99 14.01 -7.05 -3.24
C ASP A 99 15.13 -6.06 -2.89
N PRO A 100 15.52 -5.17 -3.81
CA PRO A 100 16.59 -4.21 -3.55
C PRO A 100 16.20 -3.15 -2.51
N ALA A 101 14.89 -2.94 -2.29
CA ALA A 101 14.37 -1.98 -1.30
C ALA A 101 14.23 -2.56 0.11
N GLY A 102 14.42 -3.87 0.31
CA GLY A 102 14.28 -4.53 1.61
C GLY A 102 12.83 -4.54 2.14
N VAL A 103 11.85 -4.53 1.24
CA VAL A 103 10.41 -4.59 1.56
C VAL A 103 10.05 -5.88 2.30
N CYS A 104 10.57 -7.03 1.87
CA CYS A 104 10.33 -8.33 2.50
C CYS A 104 10.75 -8.32 3.98
N ASP A 105 11.97 -7.86 4.27
CA ASP A 105 12.49 -7.78 5.65
C ASP A 105 11.76 -6.73 6.49
N ALA A 106 11.30 -5.63 5.87
CA ALA A 106 10.54 -4.59 6.56
C ALA A 106 9.13 -5.06 6.95
N VAL A 107 8.49 -5.85 6.08
CA VAL A 107 7.09 -6.24 6.25
C VAL A 107 6.96 -7.56 6.99
N VAL A 108 7.69 -8.59 6.58
CA VAL A 108 7.51 -9.97 7.06
C VAL A 108 8.26 -10.18 8.37
N PRO A 109 7.58 -10.45 9.50
CA PRO A 109 8.26 -10.76 10.74
C PRO A 109 9.13 -12.00 10.60
N ASN A 110 10.34 -11.97 11.16
CA ASN A 110 11.27 -13.10 11.13
C ASN A 110 10.60 -14.36 11.71
N GLY A 111 10.68 -15.47 10.96
CA GLY A 111 10.06 -16.75 11.34
C GLY A 111 8.55 -16.81 11.11
N SER A 112 7.95 -15.85 10.40
CA SER A 112 6.53 -15.91 10.05
C SER A 112 6.19 -17.19 9.29
N SER A 113 5.15 -17.88 9.77
CA SER A 113 4.59 -19.07 9.11
C SER A 113 3.40 -18.75 8.19
N VAL A 114 2.97 -17.48 8.14
CA VAL A 114 1.84 -17.03 7.33
C VAL A 114 2.33 -16.21 6.14
N ALA A 115 1.57 -16.27 5.05
CA ALA A 115 1.85 -15.53 3.84
C ALA A 115 1.56 -14.02 3.98
N PHE A 116 2.32 -13.25 3.23
CA PHE A 116 2.18 -11.81 3.03
C PHE A 116 2.24 -11.51 1.54
N GLU A 117 1.27 -10.73 1.09
CA GLU A 117 1.22 -10.23 -0.28
C GLU A 117 1.14 -8.71 -0.25
N LEU A 118 1.85 -8.07 -1.17
CA LEU A 118 1.89 -6.62 -1.31
C LEU A 118 1.30 -6.24 -2.67
N TYR A 119 0.42 -5.27 -2.63
CA TYR A 119 -0.16 -4.62 -3.79
C TYR A 119 0.23 -3.15 -3.78
N CYS A 120 0.45 -2.59 -4.96
CA CYS A 120 0.73 -1.18 -5.13
C CYS A 120 -0.04 -0.64 -6.33
N ALA A 121 -0.58 0.58 -6.20
CA ALA A 121 -1.18 1.29 -7.31
C ALA A 121 -0.80 2.77 -7.25
N LYS A 122 -0.39 3.34 -8.39
CA LYS A 122 -0.23 4.79 -8.55
C LYS A 122 -1.60 5.48 -8.59
N ILE A 123 -1.75 6.53 -7.81
CA ILE A 123 -2.97 7.35 -7.76
C ILE A 123 -2.82 8.50 -8.76
N GLU A 124 -3.52 8.37 -9.89
CA GLU A 124 -3.47 9.34 -10.98
C GLU A 124 -4.37 10.56 -10.76
N ASN A 125 -3.87 11.72 -11.19
CA ASN A 125 -4.67 12.95 -11.21
C ASN A 125 -5.51 13.03 -12.49
N VAL A 126 -6.78 12.66 -12.39
CA VAL A 126 -7.71 12.70 -13.53
C VAL A 126 -8.41 14.05 -13.68
N ARG A 127 -8.57 14.47 -14.94
CA ARG A 127 -9.09 15.80 -15.29
C ARG A 127 -10.61 15.93 -15.20
N THR A 128 -11.35 14.87 -15.49
CA THR A 128 -12.80 14.97 -15.66
C THR A 128 -13.56 14.64 -14.37
N PRO A 129 -14.65 15.36 -14.04
CA PRO A 129 -15.44 15.07 -12.83
C PRO A 129 -16.00 13.66 -12.77
N TYR A 130 -16.27 13.03 -13.93
CA TYR A 130 -16.74 11.65 -13.99
C TYR A 130 -15.68 10.68 -13.44
N PHE A 131 -14.45 10.76 -13.95
CA PHE A 131 -13.36 9.91 -13.47
C PHE A 131 -12.96 10.23 -12.03
N GLN A 132 -13.01 11.50 -11.61
CA GLN A 132 -12.76 11.88 -10.22
C GLN A 132 -13.73 11.19 -9.24
N LYS A 133 -15.01 11.09 -9.60
CA LYS A 133 -16.03 10.39 -8.79
C LYS A 133 -15.81 8.89 -8.70
N GLN A 134 -15.08 8.30 -9.65
CA GLN A 134 -14.82 6.86 -9.71
C GLN A 134 -13.43 6.49 -9.21
N MET A 135 -12.63 7.45 -8.75
CA MET A 135 -11.22 7.20 -8.46
C MET A 135 -11.03 6.10 -7.40
N ASN A 136 -11.88 6.04 -6.37
CA ASN A 136 -11.80 4.97 -5.36
C ASN A 136 -12.02 3.57 -5.97
N TYR A 137 -12.87 3.45 -7.00
CA TYR A 137 -13.11 2.19 -7.72
C TYR A 137 -11.95 1.85 -8.65
N ILE A 138 -11.44 2.85 -9.39
CA ILE A 138 -10.34 2.68 -10.34
C ILE A 138 -9.07 2.24 -9.62
N VAL A 139 -8.71 2.92 -8.53
CA VAL A 139 -7.53 2.57 -7.73
C VAL A 139 -7.68 1.17 -7.12
N ALA A 140 -8.88 0.80 -6.64
CA ALA A 140 -9.13 -0.55 -6.16
C ALA A 140 -8.96 -1.62 -7.25
N GLN A 141 -9.38 -1.32 -8.49
CA GLN A 141 -9.18 -2.22 -9.63
C GLN A 141 -7.71 -2.33 -10.01
N GLN A 142 -6.97 -1.22 -9.96
CA GLN A 142 -5.52 -1.21 -10.19
C GLN A 142 -4.76 -2.00 -9.12
N LEU A 143 -5.18 -1.92 -7.85
CA LEU A 143 -4.63 -2.79 -6.81
C LEU A 143 -4.87 -4.27 -7.12
N LEU A 144 -6.02 -4.64 -7.71
CA LEU A 144 -6.33 -6.05 -7.97
C LEU A 144 -5.55 -6.65 -9.14
N TYR A 145 -5.30 -5.88 -10.19
CA TYR A 145 -4.70 -6.38 -11.44
C TYR A 145 -3.37 -5.75 -11.82
N GLY A 146 -2.87 -4.82 -11.00
CA GLY A 146 -1.62 -4.10 -11.20
C GLY A 146 -0.48 -4.70 -10.39
N ALA A 147 0.35 -3.82 -9.84
CA ALA A 147 1.61 -4.23 -9.24
C ALA A 147 1.43 -5.07 -7.97
N TYR A 148 2.11 -6.21 -7.93
CA TYR A 148 1.88 -7.26 -6.95
C TYR A 148 3.13 -8.08 -6.62
N ALA A 149 3.30 -8.44 -5.35
CA ALA A 149 4.37 -9.33 -4.90
C ALA A 149 3.98 -10.28 -3.76
N TYR A 150 4.44 -11.53 -3.86
CA TYR A 150 4.53 -12.45 -2.72
C TYR A 150 5.78 -12.13 -1.90
N LEU A 151 5.62 -11.61 -0.69
CA LEU A 151 6.76 -11.19 0.13
C LEU A 151 7.48 -12.37 0.81
N ASN A 152 6.81 -13.51 0.96
CA ASN A 152 7.39 -14.72 1.53
C ASN A 152 6.75 -16.00 0.92
N PRO A 153 7.20 -16.39 -0.29
CA PRO A 153 6.65 -17.54 -1.00
C PRO A 153 6.85 -18.85 -0.21
N GLY A 154 5.88 -19.77 -0.33
CA GLY A 154 5.95 -21.10 0.30
C GLY A 154 5.43 -21.17 1.74
N THR A 155 4.81 -20.11 2.23
CA THR A 155 4.12 -20.09 3.53
C THR A 155 2.63 -20.45 3.38
N ASN A 156 1.96 -20.67 4.52
CA ASN A 156 0.57 -21.13 4.50
C ASN A 156 -0.39 -20.01 4.08
N ILE A 157 -1.17 -20.28 3.04
CA ILE A 157 -2.27 -19.44 2.55
C ILE A 157 -3.58 -19.96 3.13
N THR A 158 -4.47 -19.04 3.49
CA THR A 158 -5.80 -19.35 4.05
C THR A 158 -6.85 -18.41 3.50
N ASP A 159 -8.11 -18.72 3.71
CA ASP A 159 -9.22 -17.85 3.32
C ASP A 159 -9.46 -16.66 4.26
N ASN A 160 -8.66 -16.47 5.32
CA ASN A 160 -8.81 -15.35 6.25
C ASN A 160 -7.63 -14.39 6.10
N VAL A 161 -7.92 -13.13 5.80
CA VAL A 161 -6.90 -12.13 5.46
C VAL A 161 -7.10 -10.87 6.31
N ALA A 162 -6.01 -10.36 6.86
CA ALA A 162 -5.94 -9.04 7.46
C ALA A 162 -5.38 -8.06 6.44
N LEU A 163 -6.07 -6.95 6.20
CA LEU A 163 -5.66 -5.90 5.27
C LEU A 163 -5.11 -4.70 6.01
N SER A 164 -3.92 -4.25 5.62
CA SER A 164 -3.46 -2.89 5.93
C SER A 164 -3.24 -2.11 4.64
N SER A 165 -3.46 -0.81 4.68
CA SER A 165 -3.16 0.10 3.58
C SER A 165 -2.40 1.32 4.07
N GLN A 166 -1.73 1.99 3.13
CA GLN A 166 -1.07 3.27 3.35
C GLN A 166 -1.02 4.02 2.03
N ILE A 167 -1.51 5.26 2.02
CA ILE A 167 -1.23 6.21 0.94
C ILE A 167 0.07 6.95 1.26
N GLU A 168 1.01 6.97 0.33
CA GLU A 168 2.32 7.61 0.51
C GLU A 168 2.79 8.28 -0.78
N THR A 169 3.54 9.37 -0.64
CA THR A 169 4.16 10.07 -1.76
C THR A 169 5.63 9.65 -1.88
N ILE A 170 6.00 9.15 -3.05
CA ILE A 170 7.36 8.75 -3.43
C ILE A 170 7.77 9.61 -4.62
N GLY A 171 8.81 10.44 -4.45
CA GLY A 171 9.13 11.47 -5.44
C GLY A 171 7.99 12.48 -5.60
N SER A 172 7.55 12.69 -6.85
CA SER A 172 6.39 13.54 -7.16
C SER A 172 5.06 12.79 -7.22
N ASP A 173 5.10 11.45 -7.16
CA ASP A 173 3.94 10.60 -7.39
C ASP A 173 3.36 10.08 -6.07
N THR A 174 2.05 9.84 -6.06
CA THR A 174 1.34 9.33 -4.90
C THR A 174 0.87 7.92 -5.19
N TYR A 175 1.08 7.01 -4.24
CA TYR A 175 0.76 5.60 -4.36
C TYR A 175 -0.09 5.16 -3.18
N ILE A 176 -0.91 4.15 -3.38
CA ILE A 176 -1.44 3.34 -2.30
C ILE A 176 -0.71 2.00 -2.26
N PHE A 177 -0.22 1.66 -1.07
CA PHE A 177 0.29 0.34 -0.75
C PHE A 177 -0.77 -0.40 0.04
N MET A 178 -0.94 -1.69 -0.23
CA MET A 178 -1.82 -2.56 0.53
C MET A 178 -1.15 -3.90 0.78
N VAL A 179 -1.16 -4.34 2.03
CA VAL A 179 -0.62 -5.64 2.43
C VAL A 179 -1.75 -6.54 2.87
N MET A 180 -1.83 -7.71 2.25
CA MET A 180 -2.58 -8.86 2.74
C MET A 180 -1.70 -9.69 3.65
N ARG A 181 -2.14 -9.93 4.87
CA ARG A 181 -1.55 -10.92 5.76
C ARG A 181 -2.54 -12.05 5.98
N TYR A 182 -2.13 -13.26 5.63
CA TYR A 182 -2.95 -14.44 5.83
C TYR A 182 -2.98 -14.82 7.33
N ILE A 183 -4.13 -15.27 7.81
CA ILE A 183 -4.34 -15.60 9.23
C ILE A 183 -4.78 -17.05 9.35
N SER A 184 -3.98 -17.85 10.05
CA SER A 184 -4.42 -19.19 10.48
C SER A 184 -5.56 -19.05 11.49
N LYS A 185 -6.67 -19.77 11.27
CA LYS A 185 -7.78 -19.88 12.24
C LYS A 185 -7.33 -20.50 13.55
#